data_AF-A0A699W6G4-F1
#
_entry.id   AF-A0A699W6G4-F1
#
_cell.length_a   1.000
_cell.length_b   1.000
_cell.length_c   1.000
_cell.angle_alpha   90.00
_cell.angle_beta   90.00
_cell.angle_gamma   90.00
#
_symmetry.space_group_name_H-M   'P 1'
#
loop_
_entity.id
_entity.type
_entity.pdbx_description
1 polymer ?
#
loop_
_entity_poly.entity_id
_entity_poly.type
_entity_poly.pdbx_seq_one_letter_code
_entity_poly.pdbx_strand_id
1 'polypeptide(L)'
;DAVIVCGKKEVHVPLKKRTLVVKGDDCFSQLKVVSCMKVKKHVDRGKRCLEDVPIICKFPDVFLKDLPGLPPPRQVEFEIELVPGAAPVARAPYRLAPSKMKELAKQLQELSDKGY
;
A
#
# COMPACT_ATOMS: atom_id res chain seq x y z
N ASP A 1 -4.44 10.06 33.30
CA ASP A 1 -3.94 9.65 31.97
C ASP A 1 -4.24 8.19 31.69
N ALA A 2 -4.27 7.80 30.40
CA ALA A 2 -4.44 6.40 30.02
C ALA A 2 -3.15 5.60 30.29
N VAL A 3 -3.28 4.36 30.77
CA VAL A 3 -2.15 3.48 31.10
C VAL A 3 -2.11 2.31 30.12
N ILE A 4 -0.95 2.06 29.53
CA ILE A 4 -0.74 0.97 28.57
C ILE A 4 0.00 -0.18 29.27
N VAL A 5 -0.67 -1.32 29.42
CA VAL A 5 -0.11 -2.53 30.01
C VAL A 5 0.33 -3.46 28.88
N CYS A 6 1.54 -3.22 28.36
CA CYS A 6 2.07 -3.90 27.18
C CYS A 6 2.11 -5.43 27.33
N GLY A 7 2.55 -5.95 28.49
CA GLY A 7 2.64 -7.40 28.73
C GLY A 7 1.31 -8.14 28.69
N LYS A 8 0.18 -7.43 28.77
CA LYS A 8 -1.18 -7.99 28.70
C LYS A 8 -1.96 -7.48 27.49
N LYS A 9 -1.34 -6.65 26.64
CA LYS A 9 -1.99 -5.92 25.53
C LYS A 9 -3.24 -5.16 25.97
N GLU A 10 -3.24 -4.54 27.16
CA GLU A 10 -4.40 -3.81 27.66
C GLU A 10 -4.13 -2.30 27.69
N VAL A 11 -5.16 -1.50 27.39
CA VAL A 11 -5.16 -0.05 27.58
C VAL A 11 -6.25 0.31 28.59
N HIS A 12 -5.84 0.95 29.67
CA HIS A 12 -6.71 1.34 30.78
C HIS A 12 -6.96 2.84 30.69
N VAL A 13 -8.21 3.22 30.44
CA VAL A 13 -8.63 4.62 30.31
C VAL A 13 -9.50 4.98 31.50
N PRO A 14 -9.02 5.83 32.45
CA PRO A 14 -9.82 6.23 33.60
C PRO A 14 -10.96 7.16 33.15
N LEU A 15 -12.19 6.75 33.42
CA LEU A 15 -13.39 7.58 33.27
C LEU A 15 -13.88 8.00 34.67
N LYS A 16 -14.71 9.05 34.74
CA LYS A 16 -15.11 9.73 36.00
C LYS A 16 -15.57 8.81 37.15
N LYS A 17 -16.11 7.61 36.87
CA LYS A 17 -16.58 6.64 37.89
C LYS A 17 -16.15 5.19 37.64
N ARG A 18 -15.38 4.93 36.57
CA ARG A 18 -14.97 3.57 36.17
C ARG A 18 -13.74 3.62 35.29
N THR A 19 -12.97 2.56 35.26
CA THR A 19 -11.88 2.42 34.29
C THR A 19 -12.37 1.59 33.12
N LEU A 20 -12.28 2.13 31.90
CA LEU A 20 -12.50 1.36 30.69
C LEU A 20 -11.21 0.57 30.39
N VAL A 21 -11.31 -0.74 30.29
CA VAL A 21 -10.19 -1.61 29.93
C VAL A 21 -10.41 -2.11 28.51
N VAL A 22 -9.60 -1.63 27.57
CA VAL A 22 -9.58 -2.11 26.19
C VAL A 22 -8.52 -3.21 26.11
N LYS A 23 -8.96 -4.45 25.92
CA LYS A 23 -8.05 -5.58 25.69
C LYS A 23 -7.78 -5.69 24.21
N GLY A 24 -6.50 -5.75 23.84
CA GLY A 24 -6.08 -6.10 22.49
C GLY A 24 -6.55 -7.52 22.18
N ASP A 25 -7.12 -7.68 20.99
CA ASP A 25 -7.59 -8.97 20.51
C ASP A 25 -6.38 -9.91 20.33
N ASP A 26 -6.36 -11.01 21.09
CA ASP A 26 -5.40 -12.10 20.91
C ASP A 26 -5.84 -13.07 19.81
N CYS A 27 -6.90 -12.75 19.06
CA CYS A 27 -7.28 -13.51 17.89
C CYS A 27 -6.07 -13.65 16.96
N PHE A 28 -5.53 -14.86 16.95
CA PHE A 28 -5.06 -15.56 15.77
C PHE A 28 -6.21 -15.77 14.76
N SER A 29 -7.14 -14.82 14.64
CA SER A 29 -7.98 -14.73 13.46
C SER A 29 -7.00 -14.52 12.32
N GLN A 30 -7.06 -15.47 11.41
CA GLN A 30 -6.13 -15.73 10.32
C GLN A 30 -6.14 -14.62 9.24
N LEU A 31 -6.59 -13.43 9.61
CA LEU A 31 -6.73 -12.23 8.79
C LEU A 31 -6.02 -11.09 9.51
N LYS A 32 -4.71 -11.27 9.70
CA LYS A 32 -3.78 -10.16 9.89
C LYS A 32 -3.91 -9.29 8.65
N VAL A 33 -4.31 -8.03 8.84
CA VAL A 33 -4.26 -6.93 7.86
C VAL A 33 -3.17 -7.21 6.83
N VAL A 34 -3.56 -7.76 5.68
CA VAL A 34 -2.58 -8.24 4.71
C VAL A 34 -2.17 -7.02 3.90
N SER A 35 -1.12 -6.34 4.37
CA SER A 35 -0.34 -5.46 3.50
C SER A 35 -0.07 -6.20 2.19
N CYS A 36 -0.24 -5.52 1.06
CA CYS A 36 -0.01 -6.04 -0.29
C CYS A 36 1.31 -6.83 -0.42
N MET A 37 2.33 -6.48 0.36
CA MET A 37 3.62 -7.17 0.40
C MET A 37 3.56 -8.61 0.95
N LYS A 38 2.63 -8.94 1.85
CA LYS A 38 2.47 -10.31 2.40
C LYS A 38 1.69 -11.24 1.46
N VAL A 39 0.76 -10.70 0.69
CA VAL A 39 -0.10 -11.51 -0.20
C VAL A 39 0.74 -12.23 -1.25
N LYS A 40 1.75 -11.55 -1.81
CA LYS A 40 2.67 -12.10 -2.82
C LYS A 40 3.42 -13.36 -2.36
N LYS A 41 3.71 -13.49 -1.05
CA LYS A 41 4.40 -14.67 -0.47
C LYS A 41 3.49 -15.89 -0.27
N HIS A 42 2.16 -15.72 -0.22
CA HIS A 42 1.22 -16.83 -0.06
C HIS A 42 0.72 -17.39 -1.39
N VAL A 43 0.66 -16.55 -2.43
CA VAL A 43 0.34 -16.95 -3.81
C VAL A 43 1.43 -17.87 -4.38
N ASP A 44 2.70 -17.55 -4.14
CA ASP A 44 3.86 -18.36 -4.57
C ASP A 44 3.90 -19.77 -3.94
N ARG A 45 3.25 -19.93 -2.78
CA ARG A 45 3.22 -21.19 -2.03
C ARG A 45 1.97 -22.04 -2.30
N GLY A 46 1.23 -21.72 -3.36
CA GLY A 46 0.11 -22.52 -3.90
C GLY A 46 -1.08 -22.69 -2.95
N LYS A 47 -1.18 -21.90 -1.88
CA LYS A 47 -2.17 -22.16 -0.82
C LYS A 47 -3.47 -21.36 -0.93
N ARG A 48 -3.51 -20.21 -1.59
CA ARG A 48 -4.74 -19.45 -1.88
C ARG A 48 -4.52 -18.47 -3.05
N CYS A 49 -5.47 -18.43 -3.95
CA CYS A 49 -5.60 -17.46 -5.04
C CYS A 49 -6.07 -16.10 -4.48
N LEU A 50 -5.75 -14.98 -5.13
CA LEU A 50 -6.27 -13.65 -4.71
C LEU A 50 -7.80 -13.62 -4.77
N GLU A 51 -8.32 -14.42 -5.69
CA GLU A 51 -9.71 -14.74 -5.97
C GLU A 51 -10.40 -15.50 -4.82
N ASP A 52 -9.65 -15.98 -3.82
CA ASP A 52 -10.24 -16.61 -2.62
C ASP A 52 -10.56 -15.59 -1.53
N VAL A 53 -10.20 -14.32 -1.72
CA VAL A 53 -10.43 -13.24 -0.75
C VAL A 53 -11.76 -12.55 -1.07
N PRO A 54 -12.80 -12.65 -0.20
CA PRO A 54 -14.14 -12.15 -0.51
C PRO A 54 -14.23 -10.66 -0.83
N ILE A 55 -13.31 -9.83 -0.33
CA ILE A 55 -13.28 -8.39 -0.64
C ILE A 55 -12.71 -8.14 -2.05
N ILE A 56 -11.74 -8.93 -2.52
CA ILE A 56 -11.12 -8.75 -3.84
C ILE A 56 -12.12 -9.10 -4.94
N CYS A 57 -12.88 -10.18 -4.75
CA CYS A 57 -13.92 -10.60 -5.70
C CYS A 57 -15.08 -9.60 -5.85
N LYS A 58 -15.26 -8.70 -4.88
CA LYS A 58 -16.26 -7.62 -4.96
C LYS A 58 -15.79 -6.45 -5.82
N PHE A 59 -14.48 -6.34 -6.09
CA PHE A 59 -13.87 -5.22 -6.82
C PHE A 59 -12.84 -5.74 -7.86
N PRO A 60 -13.27 -6.57 -8.83
CA PRO A 60 -12.36 -7.16 -9.82
C PRO A 60 -11.72 -6.11 -10.74
N ASP A 61 -12.36 -4.97 -10.91
CA ASP A 61 -11.92 -3.79 -11.66
C ASP A 61 -10.81 -2.99 -10.95
N VAL A 62 -10.76 -3.04 -9.61
CA VAL A 62 -9.75 -2.33 -8.80
C VAL A 62 -8.45 -3.16 -8.68
N PHE A 63 -8.57 -4.49 -8.65
CA PHE A 63 -7.45 -5.41 -8.45
C PHE A 63 -7.07 -6.18 -9.71
N LEU A 64 -6.91 -5.46 -10.82
CA LEU A 64 -6.47 -6.05 -12.08
C LEU A 64 -5.04 -6.59 -11.98
N LYS A 65 -4.76 -7.66 -12.73
CA LYS A 65 -3.43 -8.25 -12.83
C LYS A 65 -2.43 -7.31 -13.51
N ASP A 66 -2.93 -6.45 -14.39
CA ASP A 66 -2.18 -5.46 -15.14
C ASP A 66 -2.71 -4.04 -14.87
N LEU A 67 -1.81 -3.06 -14.93
CA LEU A 67 -2.15 -1.65 -14.78
C LEU A 67 -3.11 -1.18 -15.90
N PRO A 68 -4.26 -0.55 -15.57
CA PRO A 68 -5.30 -0.18 -16.54
C PRO A 68 -4.96 1.06 -17.41
N GLY A 69 -3.75 1.61 -17.29
CA GLY A 69 -3.35 2.84 -17.96
C GLY A 69 -3.63 4.10 -17.14
N LEU A 70 -3.60 5.27 -17.80
CA LEU A 70 -3.93 6.52 -17.13
C LEU A 70 -5.37 6.50 -16.59
N PRO A 71 -5.59 7.07 -15.40
CA PRO A 71 -6.96 7.26 -14.92
C PRO A 71 -7.74 8.16 -15.89
N PRO A 72 -9.05 7.98 -16.01
CA PRO A 72 -9.90 8.90 -16.76
C PRO A 72 -9.68 10.36 -16.30
N PRO A 73 -9.88 11.34 -17.19
CA PRO A 73 -9.82 12.75 -16.84
C PRO A 73 -10.67 13.02 -15.60
N ARG A 74 -10.08 13.61 -14.57
CA ARG A 74 -10.80 13.97 -13.35
C ARG A 74 -11.43 15.34 -13.54
N GLN A 75 -12.55 15.58 -12.84
CA GLN A 75 -13.21 16.89 -12.84
C GLN A 75 -12.36 18.00 -12.20
N VAL A 76 -11.34 17.62 -11.42
CA VAL A 76 -10.39 18.52 -10.77
C VAL A 76 -9.03 18.32 -11.42
N GLU A 77 -8.44 19.40 -11.91
CA GLU A 77 -7.08 19.44 -12.38
C GLU A 77 -6.12 19.49 -11.18
N PHE A 78 -5.09 18.64 -11.18
CA PHE A 78 -4.06 18.68 -10.15
C PHE A 78 -2.93 19.59 -10.63
N GLU A 79 -2.88 20.80 -10.11
CA GLU A 79 -1.77 21.72 -10.35
C GLU A 79 -0.68 21.53 -9.28
N ILE A 80 0.59 21.54 -9.69
CA ILE A 80 1.72 21.57 -8.76
C ILE A 80 2.11 23.03 -8.56
N GLU A 81 1.59 23.64 -7.49
CA GLU A 81 1.96 24.99 -7.10
C GLU A 81 3.43 25.01 -6.61
N LEU A 82 4.25 25.81 -7.27
CA LEU A 82 5.64 26.03 -6.85
C LEU A 82 5.71 27.17 -5.85
N VAL A 83 6.52 26.99 -4.80
CA VAL A 83 6.87 28.10 -3.90
C VAL A 83 7.61 29.17 -4.71
N PRO A 84 7.27 30.47 -4.57
CA PRO A 84 7.97 31.54 -5.28
C PRO A 84 9.49 31.45 -5.09
N GLY A 85 10.24 31.45 -6.20
CA GLY A 85 11.70 31.31 -6.19
C GLY A 85 12.22 29.87 -6.22
N ALA A 86 11.36 28.85 -6.26
CA ALA A 86 11.79 27.47 -6.46
C ALA A 86 12.40 27.27 -7.86
N ALA A 87 13.64 26.77 -7.89
CA ALA A 87 14.33 26.42 -9.13
C ALA A 87 14.09 24.94 -9.48
N PRO A 88 14.04 24.58 -10.78
CA PRO A 88 13.98 23.18 -11.21
C PRO A 88 15.18 22.37 -10.68
N VAL A 89 14.91 21.15 -10.22
CA VAL A 89 15.96 20.25 -9.74
C VAL A 89 16.46 19.38 -10.89
N ALA A 90 17.71 19.59 -11.30
CA ALA A 90 18.42 18.70 -12.22
C ALA A 90 19.49 17.90 -11.44
N ARG A 91 19.44 16.57 -11.53
CA ARG A 91 20.44 15.68 -10.94
C ARG A 91 20.83 14.61 -11.95
N ALA A 92 22.12 14.23 -11.95
CA ALA A 92 22.59 13.15 -12.79
C ALA A 92 21.94 11.82 -12.35
N PRO A 93 21.54 10.94 -13.31
CA PRO A 93 21.06 9.61 -12.99
C PRO A 93 22.10 8.79 -12.23
N TYR A 94 21.64 7.89 -11.36
CA TYR A 94 22.53 6.93 -10.70
C TYR A 94 23.08 5.91 -11.68
N ARG A 95 24.31 5.45 -11.43
CA ARG A 95 24.90 4.36 -12.21
C ARG A 95 24.20 3.04 -11.88
N LEU A 96 23.75 2.35 -12.91
CA LEU A 96 23.10 1.05 -12.81
C LEU A 96 23.93 0.00 -13.56
N ALA A 97 23.96 -1.23 -13.03
CA ALA A 97 24.55 -2.36 -13.74
C ALA A 97 23.74 -2.66 -15.03
N PRO A 98 24.34 -3.27 -16.07
CA PRO A 98 23.65 -3.54 -17.34
C PRO A 98 22.33 -4.30 -17.19
N SER A 99 22.23 -5.26 -16.26
CA SER A 99 21.00 -6.01 -16.01
C SER A 99 19.88 -5.14 -15.43
N LYS A 100 20.23 -4.18 -14.55
CA LYS A 100 19.27 -3.23 -13.98
C LYS A 100 18.83 -2.19 -15.00
N MET A 101 19.73 -1.75 -15.87
CA MET A 101 19.38 -0.86 -17.00
C MET A 101 18.38 -1.53 -17.95
N LYS A 102 18.59 -2.81 -18.29
CA LYS A 102 17.66 -3.56 -19.16
C LYS A 102 16.27 -3.70 -18.53
N GLU A 103 16.21 -4.02 -17.23
CA GLU A 103 14.94 -4.09 -16.51
C GLU A 103 14.24 -2.74 -16.45
N LEU A 104 14.97 -1.66 -16.15
CA LEU A 104 14.41 -0.31 -16.13
C LEU A 104 13.85 0.08 -17.51
N ALA A 105 14.59 -0.17 -18.58
CA ALA A 105 14.12 0.11 -19.94
C ALA A 105 12.84 -0.66 -20.29
N LYS A 106 12.75 -1.93 -19.87
CA LYS A 106 11.54 -2.75 -20.05
C LYS A 106 10.34 -2.14 -19.31
N GLN A 107 10.53 -1.74 -18.05
CA GLN A 107 9.47 -1.11 -17.25
C GLN A 107 9.01 0.22 -17.83
N LEU A 108 9.94 1.05 -18.31
CA LEU A 108 9.61 2.32 -18.96
C LEU A 108 8.81 2.10 -20.25
N GLN A 109 9.20 1.09 -21.06
CA GLN A 109 8.44 0.73 -22.25
C GLN A 109 7.02 0.26 -21.89
N GLU A 110 6.88 -0.63 -20.91
CA GLU A 110 5.57 -1.11 -20.45
C GLU A 110 4.66 0.01 -19.95
N LEU A 111 5.21 1.04 -19.29
CA LEU A 111 4.47 2.22 -18.85
C LEU A 111 4.08 3.12 -20.03
N SER A 112 5.01 3.37 -20.95
CA SER A 112 4.76 4.18 -22.15
C SER A 112 3.70 3.55 -23.05
N ASP A 113 3.72 2.23 -23.24
CA ASP A 113 2.73 1.50 -24.04
C ASP A 113 1.32 1.59 -23.43
N LYS A 114 1.24 1.82 -22.11
CA LYS A 114 -0.01 2.02 -21.35
C LYS A 114 -0.41 3.49 -21.24
N GLY A 115 0.37 4.40 -21.82
CA GLY A 115 0.08 5.83 -21.89
C GLY A 115 0.38 6.64 -20.63
N TYR A 116 1.16 6.10 -19.69
CA TYR A 116 1.59 6.83 -18.48
C TYR A 116 2.58 7.96 -18.74
#